data_AF-A0A9C9Z3P5-F1
#
_entry.id   AF-A0A9C9Z3P5-F1
#
_cell.length_a   1.000
_cell.length_b   1.000
_cell.length_c   1.000
_cell.angle_alpha   90.00
_cell.angle_beta   90.00
_cell.angle_gamma   90.00
#
_symmetry.space_group_name_H-M   'P 1'
#
loop_
_entity.id
_entity.type
_entity.pdbx_description
1 polymer ?
#
loop_
_entity_poly.entity_id
_entity_poly.type
_entity_poly.pdbx_seq_one_letter_code
_entity_poly.pdbx_strand_id
1 'polypeptide(L)'
;MKLLKIKSISHLIIAGFLLVAMPLVVVLVQVGISVEQLSRQSERAVLQAVDATRYSRMLVEHATAMERNARQFHVLGDFDLYQAYRDNHLKFLEAMTKLAGLALVPTQRVLLEQLKSQEQHVNEYLHDPNQFKAAPVLEEQFAQLSAKTSSLMEHNNQLIDNEVSRTRAVAVEMQQTFFWQAIAFLPLVIAFAVFFILTITRLMRDMDTAIRRLGDGDLTCPIALKGPQDFEALGERLDWLRIRLSEVEAHKLKFLRHISHELKTPLTNIREGSELLTEELIGKLNDNQKEIAAILTDNSLQLQRLIEDLLRFGGAKGQADPLKPSLFCLDDVVE
;
A
#
# COMPACT_ATOMS: atom_id res chain seq x y z
N MET A 1 -15.52 -22.77 -6.48
CA MET A 1 -14.68 -21.60 -6.78
C MET A 1 -13.24 -21.96 -6.42
N LYS A 2 -12.40 -22.32 -7.40
CA LYS A 2 -10.98 -22.66 -7.16
C LYS A 2 -10.26 -21.37 -6.78
N LEU A 3 -10.06 -21.16 -5.47
CA LEU A 3 -9.23 -20.07 -4.96
C LEU A 3 -7.86 -20.14 -5.65
N LEU A 4 -7.38 -19.00 -6.14
CA LEU A 4 -6.09 -18.86 -6.81
C LEU A 4 -5.03 -19.67 -6.05
N LYS A 5 -4.48 -20.72 -6.68
CA LYS A 5 -3.29 -21.40 -6.15
C LYS A 5 -2.15 -20.40 -6.22
N ILE A 6 -1.87 -19.75 -5.10
CA ILE A 6 -0.76 -18.79 -4.98
C ILE A 6 0.52 -19.58 -5.19
N LYS A 7 1.17 -19.35 -6.33
CA LYS A 7 2.34 -20.13 -6.77
C LYS A 7 3.59 -19.88 -5.92
N SER A 8 3.67 -18.77 -5.17
CA SER A 8 4.90 -18.43 -4.46
C SER A 8 4.63 -17.50 -3.28
N ILE A 9 5.45 -17.60 -2.23
CA ILE A 9 5.42 -16.68 -1.08
C ILE A 9 5.67 -15.23 -1.57
N SER A 10 6.56 -15.05 -2.55
CA SER A 10 6.83 -13.73 -3.15
C SER A 10 5.57 -13.12 -3.76
N HIS A 11 4.76 -13.91 -4.46
CA HIS A 11 3.51 -13.44 -5.07
C HIS A 11 2.47 -13.11 -4.01
N LEU A 12 2.46 -13.84 -2.88
CA LEU A 12 1.60 -13.54 -1.73
C LEU A 12 1.98 -12.19 -1.11
N ILE A 13 3.28 -11.93 -0.93
CA ILE A 13 3.80 -10.66 -0.42
C ILE A 13 3.51 -9.50 -1.38
N ILE A 14 3.80 -9.67 -2.67
CA ILE A 14 3.55 -8.65 -3.70
C ILE A 14 2.05 -8.36 -3.82
N ALA A 15 1.20 -9.40 -3.79
CA ALA A 15 -0.25 -9.22 -3.81
C ALA A 15 -0.73 -8.45 -2.58
N GLY A 16 -0.21 -8.77 -1.38
CA GLY A 16 -0.53 -8.03 -0.17
C GLY A 16 -0.07 -6.58 -0.21
N PHE A 17 1.16 -6.34 -0.69
CA PHE A 17 1.71 -5.00 -0.85
C PHE A 17 0.92 -4.19 -1.88
N LEU A 18 0.62 -4.74 -3.05
CA LEU A 18 -0.19 -4.07 -4.07
C LEU A 18 -1.61 -3.79 -3.58
N LEU A 19 -2.21 -4.71 -2.84
CA LEU A 19 -3.56 -4.54 -2.32
C LEU A 19 -3.64 -3.43 -1.25
N VAL A 20 -2.59 -3.25 -0.45
CA VAL A 20 -2.48 -2.13 0.51
C VAL A 20 -2.06 -0.83 -0.17
N ALA A 21 -1.15 -0.87 -1.13
CA ALA A 21 -0.60 0.31 -1.80
C ALA A 21 -1.56 0.90 -2.84
N MET A 22 -2.36 0.07 -3.53
CA MET A 22 -3.23 0.54 -4.62
C MET A 22 -4.24 1.58 -4.16
N PRO A 23 -5.00 1.40 -3.04
CA PRO A 23 -5.89 2.44 -2.53
C PRO A 23 -5.17 3.75 -2.21
N LEU A 24 -3.97 3.68 -1.63
CA LEU A 24 -3.18 4.85 -1.29
C LEU A 24 -2.77 5.63 -2.56
N VAL A 25 -2.33 4.91 -3.59
CA VAL A 25 -1.99 5.50 -4.89
C VAL A 25 -3.22 6.12 -5.54
N VAL A 26 -4.36 5.44 -5.52
CA VAL A 26 -5.63 5.96 -6.07
C VAL A 26 -6.01 7.27 -5.37
N VAL A 27 -5.97 7.31 -4.03
CA VAL A 27 -6.25 8.53 -3.26
C VAL A 27 -5.28 9.65 -3.60
N LEU A 28 -3.97 9.38 -3.68
CA LEU A 28 -2.96 10.38 -4.04
C LEU A 28 -3.18 10.95 -5.45
N VAL A 29 -3.48 10.10 -6.43
CA VAL A 29 -3.78 10.51 -7.80
C VAL A 29 -5.05 11.35 -7.84
N GLN A 30 -6.11 10.92 -7.13
CA GLN A 30 -7.37 11.64 -7.08
C GLN A 30 -7.20 13.03 -6.45
N VAL A 31 -6.47 13.13 -5.33
CA VAL A 31 -6.13 14.40 -4.69
C VAL A 31 -5.35 15.30 -5.65
N GLY A 32 -4.35 14.78 -6.35
CA GLY A 32 -3.57 15.54 -7.33
C GLY A 32 -4.43 16.12 -8.46
N ILE A 33 -5.27 15.29 -9.08
CA ILE A 33 -6.18 15.70 -10.15
C ILE A 33 -7.18 16.74 -9.64
N SER A 34 -7.77 16.54 -8.47
CA SER A 34 -8.75 17.46 -7.91
C SER A 34 -8.14 18.82 -7.55
N VAL A 35 -6.93 18.85 -6.99
CA VAL A 35 -6.20 20.10 -6.68
C VAL A 35 -5.86 20.85 -7.97
N GLU A 36 -5.39 20.16 -9.00
CA GLU A 36 -5.07 20.80 -10.28
C GLU A 36 -6.32 21.36 -10.98
N GLN A 37 -7.42 20.61 -10.98
CA GLN A 37 -8.70 21.09 -11.52
C GLN A 37 -9.21 22.31 -10.76
N LEU A 38 -9.22 22.26 -9.43
CA LEU A 38 -9.67 23.37 -8.58
C LEU A 38 -8.78 24.61 -8.78
N SER A 39 -7.46 24.44 -8.85
CA SER A 39 -6.52 25.53 -9.06
C SER A 39 -6.73 26.23 -10.40
N ARG A 40 -6.81 25.46 -11.50
CA ARG A 40 -7.04 26.02 -12.85
C ARG A 40 -8.43 26.68 -12.97
N GLN A 41 -9.44 26.10 -12.34
CA GLN A 41 -10.79 26.67 -12.33
C GLN A 41 -10.84 27.98 -11.52
N SER A 42 -10.21 28.00 -10.35
CA SER A 42 -10.11 29.19 -9.49
C SER A 42 -9.35 30.32 -10.19
N GLU A 43 -8.24 30.02 -10.83
CA GLU A 43 -7.45 31.01 -11.57
C GLU A 43 -8.28 31.67 -12.67
N ARG A 44 -8.99 30.89 -13.50
CA ARG A 44 -9.86 31.43 -14.55
C ARG A 44 -11.02 32.24 -13.99
N ALA A 45 -11.67 31.75 -12.93
CA ALA A 45 -12.78 32.44 -12.30
C ALA A 45 -12.33 33.79 -11.71
N VAL A 46 -11.17 33.85 -11.04
CA VAL A 46 -10.60 35.08 -10.49
C VAL A 46 -10.19 36.06 -11.60
N LEU A 47 -9.51 35.59 -12.65
CA LEU A 47 -9.13 36.45 -13.78
C LEU A 47 -10.37 37.05 -14.46
N GLN A 48 -11.40 36.23 -14.70
CA GLN A 48 -12.67 36.70 -15.27
C GLN A 48 -13.39 37.68 -14.35
N ALA A 49 -13.40 37.44 -13.03
CA ALA A 49 -13.97 38.36 -12.05
C ALA A 49 -13.29 39.73 -12.05
N VAL A 50 -11.95 39.74 -12.06
CA VAL A 50 -11.14 40.97 -12.11
C VAL A 50 -11.43 41.76 -13.39
N ASP A 51 -11.45 41.09 -14.54
CA ASP A 51 -11.77 41.73 -15.82
C ASP A 51 -13.20 42.26 -15.86
N ALA A 52 -14.17 41.49 -15.33
CA ALA A 52 -15.57 41.90 -15.27
C ALA A 52 -15.75 43.15 -14.41
N THR A 53 -15.13 43.23 -13.23
CA THR A 53 -15.12 44.44 -12.38
C THR A 53 -14.43 45.61 -13.08
N ARG A 54 -13.29 45.37 -13.73
CA ARG A 54 -12.54 46.41 -14.46
C ARG A 54 -13.38 47.05 -15.55
N TYR A 55 -13.99 46.24 -16.43
CA TYR A 55 -14.83 46.77 -17.51
C TYR A 55 -16.12 47.39 -16.99
N SER A 56 -16.77 46.83 -15.95
CA SER A 56 -17.92 47.48 -15.30
C SER A 56 -17.57 48.87 -14.74
N ARG A 57 -16.39 49.05 -14.13
CA ARG A 57 -15.95 50.36 -13.64
C ARG A 57 -15.71 51.35 -14.79
N MET A 58 -15.10 50.89 -15.89
CA MET A 58 -14.92 51.72 -17.09
C MET A 58 -16.26 52.17 -17.69
N LEU A 59 -17.29 51.31 -17.67
CA LEU A 59 -18.63 51.69 -18.12
C LEU A 59 -19.20 52.84 -17.29
N VAL A 60 -19.11 52.76 -15.95
CA VAL A 60 -19.61 53.84 -15.07
C VAL A 60 -18.84 55.14 -15.28
N GLU A 61 -17.51 55.06 -15.40
CA GLU A 61 -16.64 56.21 -15.63
C GLU A 61 -16.99 56.92 -16.95
N HIS A 62 -17.06 56.17 -18.06
CA HIS A 62 -17.37 56.74 -19.36
C HIS A 62 -18.82 57.18 -19.49
N ALA A 63 -19.79 56.50 -18.87
CA ALA A 63 -21.19 56.96 -18.84
C ALA A 63 -21.32 58.33 -18.14
N THR A 64 -20.63 58.52 -17.02
CA THR A 64 -20.61 59.81 -16.29
C THR A 64 -19.93 60.91 -17.10
N ALA A 65 -18.83 60.58 -17.80
CA ALA A 65 -18.14 61.52 -18.67
C ALA A 65 -18.98 61.89 -19.90
N MET A 66 -19.67 60.92 -20.50
CA MET A 66 -20.61 61.13 -21.61
C MET A 66 -21.74 62.07 -21.19
N GLU A 67 -22.37 61.84 -20.03
CA GLU A 67 -23.43 62.73 -19.50
C GLU A 67 -22.92 64.15 -19.31
N ARG A 68 -21.76 64.31 -18.67
CA ARG A 68 -21.15 65.63 -18.42
C ARG A 68 -20.89 66.38 -19.73
N ASN A 69 -20.27 65.72 -20.70
CA ASN A 69 -19.91 66.34 -21.99
C ASN A 69 -21.17 66.65 -22.81
N ALA A 70 -22.16 65.77 -22.82
CA ALA A 70 -23.43 66.00 -23.52
C ALA A 70 -24.22 67.16 -22.92
N ARG A 71 -24.30 67.27 -21.58
CA ARG A 71 -24.95 68.41 -20.91
C ARG A 71 -24.23 69.73 -21.18
N GLN A 72 -22.90 69.74 -21.12
CA GLN A 72 -22.13 70.96 -21.43
C GLN A 72 -22.24 71.34 -22.91
N PHE A 73 -22.21 70.37 -23.82
CA PHE A 73 -22.41 70.61 -25.25
C PHE A 73 -23.80 71.18 -25.54
N HIS A 74 -24.84 70.68 -24.86
CA HIS A 74 -26.21 71.19 -24.99
C HIS A 74 -26.32 72.68 -24.60
N VAL A 75 -25.57 73.12 -23.59
CA VAL A 75 -25.59 74.51 -23.10
C VAL A 75 -24.68 75.43 -23.90
N LEU A 76 -23.47 74.98 -24.25
CA LEU A 76 -22.41 75.82 -24.83
C LEU A 76 -22.33 75.72 -26.36
N GLY A 77 -22.83 74.64 -26.97
CA GLY A 77 -22.77 74.40 -28.41
C GLY A 77 -21.37 74.15 -28.98
N ASP A 78 -20.38 73.87 -28.12
CA ASP A 78 -18.98 73.72 -28.50
C ASP A 78 -18.66 72.36 -29.13
N PHE A 79 -18.09 72.37 -30.33
CA PHE A 79 -17.73 71.15 -31.07
C PHE A 79 -16.69 70.28 -30.33
N ASP A 80 -15.81 70.88 -29.52
CA ASP A 80 -14.81 70.13 -28.76
C ASP A 80 -15.47 69.25 -27.68
N LEU A 81 -16.57 69.70 -27.08
CA LEU A 81 -17.34 68.91 -26.11
C LEU A 81 -18.06 67.74 -26.77
N TYR A 82 -18.54 67.92 -28.00
CA TYR A 82 -19.13 66.83 -28.77
C TYR A 82 -18.09 65.77 -29.14
N GLN A 83 -16.87 66.17 -29.52
CA GLN A 83 -15.77 65.23 -29.74
C GLN A 83 -15.42 64.47 -28.45
N ALA A 84 -15.31 65.17 -27.31
CA ALA A 84 -15.06 64.53 -26.02
C ALA A 84 -16.19 63.56 -25.63
N TYR A 85 -17.46 63.85 -25.96
CA TYR A 85 -18.56 62.88 -25.82
C TYR A 85 -18.33 61.65 -26.69
N ARG A 86 -18.02 61.83 -27.99
CA ARG A 86 -17.79 60.72 -28.93
C ARG A 86 -16.64 59.81 -28.50
N ASP A 87 -15.55 60.38 -28.01
CA ASP A 87 -14.41 59.60 -27.51
C ASP A 87 -14.79 58.74 -26.31
N ASN A 88 -15.57 59.28 -25.37
CA ASN A 88 -16.06 58.52 -24.22
C ASN A 88 -17.09 57.47 -24.63
N HIS A 89 -17.95 57.77 -25.60
CA HIS A 89 -18.89 56.82 -26.18
C HIS A 89 -18.15 55.62 -26.82
N LEU A 90 -17.10 55.86 -27.61
CA LEU A 90 -16.30 54.77 -28.19
C LEU A 90 -15.64 53.89 -27.12
N LYS A 91 -15.08 54.49 -26.06
CA LYS A 91 -14.49 53.74 -24.94
C LYS A 91 -15.55 52.98 -24.13
N PHE A 92 -16.75 53.53 -24.00
CA PHE A 92 -17.89 52.86 -23.38
C PHE A 92 -18.30 51.61 -24.19
N LEU A 93 -18.43 51.73 -25.52
CA LEU A 93 -18.71 50.60 -26.41
C LEU A 93 -17.60 49.54 -26.38
N GLU A 94 -16.34 49.96 -26.30
CA GLU A 94 -15.21 49.04 -26.16
C GLU A 94 -15.32 48.25 -24.85
N ALA A 95 -15.54 48.92 -23.72
CA ALA A 95 -15.73 48.27 -22.42
C ALA A 95 -16.94 47.31 -22.43
N MET A 96 -18.05 47.69 -23.09
CA MET A 96 -19.22 46.82 -23.28
C MET A 96 -18.86 45.57 -24.07
N THR A 97 -18.12 45.73 -25.17
CA THR A 97 -17.73 44.63 -26.06
C THR A 97 -16.76 43.68 -25.36
N LYS A 98 -15.80 44.21 -24.58
CA LYS A 98 -14.89 43.41 -23.78
C LYS A 98 -15.64 42.62 -22.70
N LEU A 99 -16.62 43.25 -22.04
CA LEU A 99 -17.46 42.59 -21.04
C LEU A 99 -18.38 41.53 -21.68
N ALA A 100 -18.92 41.79 -22.87
CA ALA A 100 -19.68 40.81 -23.66
C ALA A 100 -18.86 39.56 -24.05
N GLY A 101 -17.55 39.74 -24.25
CA GLY A 101 -16.60 38.66 -24.57
C GLY A 101 -16.24 37.76 -23.38
N LEU A 102 -16.60 38.14 -22.16
CA LEU A 102 -16.43 37.28 -20.98
C LEU A 102 -17.54 36.21 -20.94
N ALA A 103 -17.31 35.13 -20.19
CA ALA A 103 -18.29 34.06 -19.99
C ALA A 103 -19.45 34.53 -19.09
N LEU A 104 -20.37 35.32 -19.65
CA LEU A 104 -21.46 35.94 -18.91
C LEU A 104 -22.59 34.95 -18.57
N VAL A 105 -23.09 35.03 -17.34
CA VAL A 105 -24.30 34.36 -16.84
C VAL A 105 -25.53 34.90 -17.60
N PRO A 106 -26.60 34.11 -17.82
CA PRO A 106 -27.79 34.56 -18.56
C PRO A 106 -28.34 35.92 -18.13
N THR A 107 -28.39 36.18 -16.81
CA THR A 107 -28.84 37.46 -16.26
C THR A 107 -27.97 38.65 -16.69
N GLN A 108 -26.64 38.48 -16.72
CA GLN A 108 -25.71 39.53 -17.14
C GLN A 108 -25.86 39.85 -18.63
N ARG A 109 -26.13 38.85 -19.47
CA ARG A 109 -26.40 39.07 -20.91
C ARG A 109 -27.63 39.94 -21.12
N VAL A 110 -28.70 39.70 -20.38
CA VAL A 110 -29.92 40.51 -20.46
C VAL A 110 -29.65 41.96 -20.04
N LEU A 111 -28.95 42.17 -18.91
CA LEU A 111 -28.60 43.51 -18.44
C LEU A 111 -27.69 44.25 -19.44
N LEU A 112 -26.74 43.55 -20.05
CA LEU A 112 -25.85 44.13 -21.05
C LEU A 112 -26.61 44.53 -22.33
N GLU A 113 -27.58 43.71 -22.77
CA GLU A 113 -28.41 44.05 -23.94
C GLU A 113 -29.34 45.23 -23.64
N GLN A 114 -29.91 45.30 -22.43
CA GLN A 114 -30.69 46.45 -21.98
C GLN A 114 -29.85 47.74 -21.89
N LEU A 115 -28.58 47.61 -21.49
CA LEU A 115 -27.64 48.73 -21.45
C LEU A 115 -27.28 49.18 -22.86
N LYS A 116 -27.03 48.23 -23.77
CA LYS A 116 -26.74 48.51 -25.19
C LYS A 116 -27.89 49.24 -25.86
N SER A 117 -29.11 48.76 -25.66
CA SER A 117 -30.31 49.41 -26.19
C SER A 117 -30.48 50.83 -25.65
N GLN A 118 -30.18 51.07 -24.36
CA GLN A 118 -30.27 52.39 -23.75
C GLN A 118 -29.23 53.36 -24.30
N GLU A 119 -27.98 52.89 -24.43
CA GLU A 119 -26.88 53.64 -25.02
C GLU A 119 -27.23 54.10 -26.44
N GLN A 120 -27.74 53.18 -27.28
CA GLN A 120 -28.17 53.51 -28.64
C GLN A 120 -29.23 54.61 -28.68
N HIS A 121 -30.23 54.57 -27.78
CA HIS A 121 -31.25 55.62 -27.68
C HIS A 121 -30.63 56.98 -27.31
N VAL A 122 -29.68 57.01 -26.38
CA VAL A 122 -28.97 58.24 -25.99
C VAL A 122 -28.17 58.80 -27.16
N ASN A 123 -27.45 57.94 -27.89
CA ASN A 123 -26.64 58.35 -29.02
C ASN A 123 -27.49 58.85 -30.21
N GLU A 124 -28.62 58.22 -30.50
CA GLU A 124 -29.57 58.68 -31.52
C GLU A 124 -30.16 60.05 -31.18
N TYR A 125 -30.54 60.26 -29.92
CA TYR A 125 -31.07 61.55 -29.44
C TYR A 125 -30.06 62.70 -29.60
N LEU A 126 -28.77 62.43 -29.39
CA LEU A 126 -27.69 63.40 -29.58
C LEU A 126 -27.40 63.73 -31.06
N HIS A 127 -27.79 62.87 -31.99
CA HIS A 127 -27.62 63.09 -33.43
C HIS A 127 -28.85 63.73 -34.10
N ASP A 128 -30.03 63.70 -33.46
CA ASP A 128 -31.24 64.37 -33.98
C ASP A 128 -31.25 65.88 -33.62
N PRO A 129 -31.05 66.79 -34.60
CA PRO A 129 -30.97 68.24 -34.35
C PRO A 129 -32.25 68.86 -33.79
N ASN A 130 -33.41 68.20 -33.97
CA ASN A 130 -34.71 68.68 -33.52
C ASN A 130 -35.04 68.22 -32.11
N GLN A 131 -34.62 67.00 -31.73
CA GLN A 131 -34.88 66.45 -30.39
C GLN A 131 -33.87 66.94 -29.36
N PHE A 132 -32.62 67.17 -29.75
CA PHE A 132 -31.53 67.60 -28.86
C PHE A 132 -31.82 68.87 -28.04
N LYS A 133 -32.84 69.67 -28.38
CA LYS A 133 -33.21 70.91 -27.67
C LYS A 133 -33.90 70.71 -26.32
N ALA A 134 -34.38 69.50 -25.99
CA ALA A 134 -35.06 69.26 -24.70
C ALA A 134 -34.07 68.77 -23.61
N ALA A 135 -33.59 69.70 -22.77
CA ALA A 135 -32.74 69.39 -21.61
C ALA A 135 -33.30 68.31 -20.65
N PRO A 136 -34.61 68.28 -20.30
CA PRO A 136 -35.12 67.30 -19.33
C PRO A 136 -35.05 65.85 -19.86
N VAL A 137 -35.23 65.68 -21.17
CA VAL A 137 -35.21 64.36 -21.81
C VAL A 137 -33.77 63.83 -21.86
N LEU A 138 -32.78 64.69 -22.11
CA LEU A 138 -31.36 64.31 -22.08
C LEU A 138 -30.95 63.83 -20.67
N GLU A 139 -31.36 64.57 -19.64
CA GLU A 139 -31.07 64.21 -18.24
C GLU A 139 -31.73 62.88 -17.85
N GLU A 140 -32.97 62.63 -18.27
CA GLU A 140 -33.65 61.35 -18.03
C GLU A 140 -32.96 60.17 -18.72
N GLN A 141 -32.56 60.33 -19.99
CA GLN A 141 -31.90 59.27 -20.76
C GLN A 141 -30.54 58.87 -20.16
N PHE A 142 -29.74 59.85 -19.72
CA PHE A 142 -28.48 59.57 -19.03
C PHE A 142 -28.68 59.03 -17.61
N ALA A 143 -29.70 59.47 -16.89
CA ALA A 143 -30.05 58.89 -15.58
C ALA A 143 -30.39 57.40 -15.71
N GLN A 144 -31.16 57.01 -16.74
CA GLN A 144 -31.46 55.61 -17.03
C GLN A 144 -30.21 54.82 -17.44
N LEU A 145 -29.32 55.40 -18.26
CA LEU A 145 -28.06 54.77 -18.66
C LEU A 145 -27.15 54.51 -17.44
N SER A 146 -26.98 55.52 -16.58
CA SER A 146 -26.18 55.44 -15.36
C SER A 146 -26.77 54.43 -14.36
N ALA A 147 -28.10 54.39 -14.21
CA ALA A 147 -28.79 53.41 -13.38
C ALA A 147 -28.58 51.97 -13.87
N LYS A 148 -28.74 51.71 -15.17
CA LYS A 148 -28.48 50.38 -15.76
C LYS A 148 -27.02 49.96 -15.62
N THR A 149 -26.09 50.90 -15.81
CA THR A 149 -24.65 50.64 -15.64
C THR A 149 -24.30 50.30 -14.19
N SER A 150 -24.86 51.04 -13.24
CA SER A 150 -24.68 50.79 -11.80
C SER A 150 -25.28 49.44 -11.38
N SER A 151 -26.48 49.12 -11.87
CA SER A 151 -27.14 47.83 -11.60
C SER A 151 -26.34 46.66 -12.17
N LEU A 152 -25.76 46.80 -13.37
CA LEU A 152 -24.85 45.80 -13.94
C LEU A 152 -23.61 45.61 -13.06
N MET A 153 -22.98 46.69 -12.58
CA MET A 153 -21.82 46.61 -11.69
C MET A 153 -22.16 45.93 -10.36
N GLU A 154 -23.29 46.26 -9.76
CA GLU A 154 -23.76 45.66 -8.51
C GLU A 154 -24.03 44.16 -8.66
N HIS A 155 -24.72 43.75 -9.74
CA HIS A 155 -24.93 42.34 -10.05
C HIS A 155 -23.61 41.59 -10.29
N ASN A 156 -22.64 42.23 -10.95
CA ASN A 156 -21.35 41.63 -11.21
C ASN A 156 -20.57 41.39 -9.91
N ASN A 157 -20.54 42.39 -9.01
CA ASN A 157 -19.88 42.26 -7.71
C ASN A 157 -20.53 41.17 -6.84
N GLN A 158 -21.86 41.07 -6.81
CA GLN A 158 -22.57 40.02 -6.06
C GLN A 158 -22.27 38.61 -6.60
N LEU A 159 -22.18 38.44 -7.93
CA LEU A 159 -21.81 37.15 -8.53
C LEU A 159 -20.37 36.75 -8.20
N ILE A 160 -19.44 37.71 -8.16
CA ILE A 160 -18.05 37.46 -7.78
C ILE A 160 -17.95 37.03 -6.32
N ASP A 161 -18.63 37.72 -5.40
CA ASP A 161 -18.65 37.33 -3.98
C ASP A 161 -19.22 35.91 -3.78
N ASN A 162 -20.26 35.57 -4.55
CA ASN A 162 -20.83 34.22 -4.54
C ASN A 162 -19.88 33.17 -5.14
N GLU A 163 -19.16 33.47 -6.22
CA GLU A 163 -18.23 32.54 -6.87
C GLU A 163 -16.96 32.32 -6.03
N VAL A 164 -16.43 33.36 -5.38
CA VAL A 164 -15.32 33.25 -4.42
C VAL A 164 -15.73 32.42 -3.20
N SER A 165 -16.95 32.62 -2.70
CA SER A 165 -17.49 31.84 -1.58
C SER A 165 -17.73 30.37 -1.97
N ARG A 166 -18.20 30.12 -3.20
CA ARG A 166 -18.38 28.76 -3.74
C ARG A 166 -17.05 28.03 -3.92
N THR A 167 -16.02 28.73 -4.38
CA THR A 167 -14.66 28.17 -4.51
C THR A 167 -14.10 27.73 -3.14
N ARG A 168 -14.33 28.54 -2.09
CA ARG A 168 -13.97 28.15 -0.71
C ARG A 168 -14.80 26.97 -0.19
N ALA A 169 -16.10 26.93 -0.49
CA ALA A 169 -16.98 25.84 -0.06
C ALA A 169 -16.61 24.50 -0.70
N VAL A 170 -16.32 24.49 -2.00
CA VAL A 170 -15.87 23.30 -2.74
C VAL A 170 -14.54 22.78 -2.18
N ALA A 171 -13.61 23.66 -1.82
CA ALA A 171 -12.34 23.27 -1.18
C ALA A 171 -12.55 22.55 0.16
N VAL A 172 -13.52 23.00 0.97
CA VAL A 172 -13.84 22.38 2.27
C VAL A 172 -14.57 21.05 2.11
N GLU A 173 -15.48 20.94 1.15
CA GLU A 173 -16.23 19.69 0.88
C GLU A 173 -15.32 18.59 0.32
N MET A 174 -14.36 18.96 -0.54
CA MET A 174 -13.30 18.06 -0.99
C MET A 174 -12.47 17.52 0.19
N GLN A 175 -12.14 18.37 1.17
CA GLN A 175 -11.36 17.95 2.33
C GLN A 175 -12.11 16.91 3.19
N GLN A 176 -13.42 17.06 3.37
CA GLN A 176 -14.21 16.10 4.16
C GLN A 176 -14.40 14.75 3.48
N THR A 177 -14.66 14.73 2.16
CA THR A 177 -14.81 13.47 1.42
C THR A 177 -13.51 12.65 1.40
N PHE A 178 -12.36 13.30 1.21
CA PHE A 178 -11.06 12.65 1.31
C PHE A 178 -10.77 12.11 2.71
N PHE A 179 -11.14 12.86 3.76
CA PHE A 179 -10.96 12.43 5.14
C PHE A 179 -11.75 11.16 5.45
N TRP A 180 -13.02 11.10 5.07
CA TRP A 180 -13.86 9.91 5.27
C TRP A 180 -13.37 8.71 4.47
N GLN A 181 -12.89 8.91 3.24
CA GLN A 181 -12.26 7.85 2.45
C GLN A 181 -11.00 7.31 3.13
N ALA A 182 -10.12 8.19 3.62
CA ALA A 182 -8.91 7.78 4.34
C ALA A 182 -9.24 6.97 5.61
N ILE A 183 -10.23 7.42 6.39
CA ILE A 183 -10.71 6.68 7.57
C ILE A 183 -11.29 5.32 7.19
N ALA A 184 -12.05 5.22 6.11
CA ALA A 184 -12.64 3.95 5.67
C ALA A 184 -11.57 2.95 5.18
N PHE A 185 -10.48 3.43 4.57
CA PHE A 185 -9.39 2.57 4.09
C PHE A 185 -8.44 2.10 5.19
N LEU A 186 -8.25 2.89 6.25
CA LEU A 186 -7.35 2.54 7.35
C LEU A 186 -7.66 1.16 8.00
N PRO A 187 -8.89 0.84 8.44
CA PRO A 187 -9.20 -0.45 9.04
C PRO A 187 -9.04 -1.59 8.04
N LEU A 188 -9.31 -1.35 6.74
CA LEU A 188 -9.12 -2.33 5.69
C LEU A 188 -7.63 -2.70 5.56
N VAL A 189 -6.75 -1.70 5.50
CA VAL A 189 -5.29 -1.90 5.47
C VAL A 189 -4.80 -2.65 6.70
N ILE A 190 -5.27 -2.28 7.89
CA ILE A 190 -4.93 -2.97 9.14
C ILE A 190 -5.40 -4.43 9.11
N ALA A 191 -6.63 -4.69 8.67
CA ALA A 191 -7.17 -6.04 8.59
C ALA A 191 -6.34 -6.93 7.64
N PHE A 192 -5.96 -6.41 6.46
CA PHE A 192 -5.09 -7.13 5.54
C PHE A 192 -3.68 -7.33 6.11
N ALA A 193 -3.09 -6.31 6.73
CA ALA A 193 -1.78 -6.44 7.37
C ALA A 193 -1.79 -7.55 8.44
N VAL A 194 -2.79 -7.56 9.31
CA VAL A 194 -2.98 -8.61 10.33
C VAL A 194 -3.15 -9.98 9.67
N PHE A 195 -3.98 -10.09 8.64
CA PHE A 195 -4.17 -11.35 7.89
C PHE A 195 -2.85 -11.91 7.33
N PHE A 196 -2.03 -11.07 6.70
CA PHE A 196 -0.72 -11.48 6.17
C PHE A 196 0.27 -11.87 7.28
N ILE A 197 0.34 -11.08 8.35
CA ILE A 197 1.21 -11.34 9.52
C ILE A 197 0.86 -12.71 10.13
N LEU A 198 -0.43 -12.97 10.38
CA LEU A 198 -0.87 -14.24 10.95
C LEU A 198 -0.56 -15.42 10.02
N THR A 199 -0.73 -15.24 8.70
CA THR A 199 -0.44 -16.30 7.71
C THR A 199 1.04 -16.64 7.68
N ILE A 200 1.93 -15.65 7.61
CA ILE A 200 3.39 -15.84 7.56
C ILE A 200 3.91 -16.42 8.89
N THR A 201 3.42 -15.90 10.02
CA THR A 201 3.84 -16.36 11.35
C THR A 201 3.50 -17.82 11.57
N ARG A 202 2.31 -18.25 11.15
CA ARG A 202 1.90 -19.66 11.19
C ARG A 202 2.82 -20.53 10.35
N LEU A 203 3.13 -20.10 9.12
CA LEU A 203 4.00 -20.81 8.20
C LEU A 203 5.40 -21.05 8.80
N MET A 204 5.98 -20.02 9.41
CA MET A 204 7.29 -20.14 10.08
C MET A 204 7.26 -21.07 11.28
N ARG A 205 6.16 -21.07 12.05
CA ARG A 205 6.01 -21.94 13.22
C ARG A 205 5.92 -23.42 12.85
N ASP A 206 5.23 -23.73 11.76
CA ASP A 206 5.12 -25.11 11.24
C ASP A 206 6.50 -25.62 10.79
N MET A 207 7.28 -24.76 10.11
CA MET A 207 8.66 -25.08 9.71
C MET A 207 9.60 -25.25 10.91
N ASP A 208 9.57 -24.35 11.88
CA ASP A 208 10.39 -24.45 13.10
C ASP A 208 10.09 -25.74 13.86
N THR A 209 8.82 -26.12 13.96
CA THR A 209 8.40 -27.38 14.59
C THR A 209 8.93 -28.60 13.84
N ALA A 210 8.89 -28.60 12.50
CA ALA A 210 9.43 -29.68 11.69
C ALA A 210 10.96 -29.82 11.84
N ILE A 211 11.69 -28.69 11.86
CA ILE A 211 13.14 -28.67 12.03
C ILE A 211 13.54 -29.15 13.43
N ARG A 212 12.84 -28.68 14.48
CA ARG A 212 13.10 -29.13 15.86
C ARG A 212 12.92 -30.64 16.01
N ARG A 213 11.83 -31.20 15.49
CA ARG A 213 11.58 -32.66 15.52
C ARG A 213 12.69 -33.45 14.81
N LEU A 214 13.14 -32.95 13.66
CA LEU A 214 14.25 -33.56 12.93
C LEU A 214 15.57 -33.49 13.73
N GLY A 215 15.82 -32.37 14.42
CA GLY A 215 16.97 -32.20 15.31
C GLY A 215 16.93 -33.06 16.58
N ASP A 216 15.74 -33.31 17.11
CA ASP A 216 15.51 -34.18 18.28
C ASP A 216 15.60 -35.69 17.93
N GLY A 217 15.75 -36.03 16.65
CA GLY A 217 15.88 -37.41 16.17
C GLY A 217 14.55 -38.13 15.91
N ASP A 218 13.42 -37.42 15.90
CA ASP A 218 12.13 -38.01 15.52
C ASP A 218 12.02 -38.13 14.00
N LEU A 219 12.49 -39.25 13.47
CA LEU A 219 12.46 -39.57 12.03
C LEU A 219 11.19 -40.33 11.61
N THR A 220 10.27 -40.61 12.52
CA THR A 220 9.13 -41.51 12.28
C THR A 220 8.01 -40.85 11.49
N CYS A 221 7.77 -39.56 11.71
CA CYS A 221 6.65 -38.83 11.12
C CYS A 221 7.02 -38.13 9.80
N PRO A 222 6.22 -38.29 8.72
CA PRO A 222 6.40 -37.53 7.48
C PRO A 222 6.24 -36.02 7.68
N ILE A 223 7.11 -35.24 7.05
CA ILE A 223 7.03 -33.77 7.09
C ILE A 223 6.16 -33.28 5.93
N ALA A 224 4.92 -32.85 6.24
CA ALA A 224 3.98 -32.30 5.27
C ALA A 224 3.63 -30.85 5.61
N LEU A 225 4.34 -29.92 4.99
CA LEU A 225 4.08 -28.48 5.09
C LEU A 225 3.00 -28.09 4.08
N LYS A 226 1.91 -27.46 4.53
CA LYS A 226 0.81 -26.98 3.66
C LYS A 226 0.93 -25.49 3.44
N GLY A 227 0.88 -25.01 2.19
CA GLY A 227 1.01 -23.58 1.92
C GLY A 227 1.20 -23.21 0.45
N PRO A 228 1.80 -22.03 0.18
CA PRO A 228 2.25 -21.68 -1.17
C PRO A 228 3.23 -22.73 -1.71
N GLN A 229 3.31 -22.87 -3.04
CA GLN A 229 4.13 -23.91 -3.68
C GLN A 229 5.59 -23.92 -3.18
N ASP A 230 6.20 -22.75 -2.95
CA ASP A 230 7.57 -22.67 -2.41
C ASP A 230 7.69 -23.28 -1.02
N PHE A 231 6.67 -23.13 -0.18
CA PHE A 231 6.66 -23.67 1.17
C PHE A 231 6.43 -25.19 1.17
N GLU A 232 5.53 -25.67 0.31
CA GLU A 232 5.31 -27.11 0.10
C GLU A 232 6.59 -27.77 -0.43
N ALA A 233 7.25 -27.16 -1.42
CA ALA A 233 8.53 -27.63 -1.95
C ALA A 233 9.65 -27.66 -0.90
N LEU A 234 9.64 -26.72 0.06
CA LEU A 234 10.57 -26.75 1.20
C LEU A 234 10.26 -27.94 2.13
N GLY A 235 8.98 -28.22 2.35
CA GLY A 235 8.52 -29.39 3.12
C GLY A 235 8.98 -30.70 2.50
N GLU A 236 8.83 -30.86 1.17
CA GLU A 236 9.33 -32.03 0.45
C GLU A 236 10.85 -32.22 0.61
N ARG A 237 11.62 -31.12 0.59
CA ARG A 237 13.08 -31.18 0.81
C ARG A 237 13.43 -31.58 2.23
N LEU A 238 12.70 -31.08 3.23
CA LEU A 238 12.89 -31.49 4.62
C LEU A 238 12.53 -32.96 4.82
N ASP A 239 11.45 -33.44 4.20
CA ASP A 239 11.07 -34.85 4.28
C ASP A 239 12.10 -35.77 3.59
N TRP A 240 12.63 -35.34 2.44
CA TRP A 240 13.74 -36.04 1.79
C TRP A 240 14.97 -36.15 2.72
N LEU A 241 15.31 -35.08 3.43
CA LEU A 241 16.41 -35.07 4.39
C LEU A 241 16.13 -36.01 5.57
N ARG A 242 14.88 -36.02 6.09
CA ARG A 242 14.45 -36.97 7.14
C ARG A 242 14.64 -38.42 6.70
N ILE A 243 14.17 -38.77 5.50
CA ILE A 243 14.34 -40.13 4.95
C ILE A 243 15.82 -40.47 4.83
N ARG A 244 16.63 -39.56 4.29
CA ARG A 244 18.06 -39.77 4.13
C ARG A 244 18.79 -39.98 5.47
N LEU A 245 18.41 -39.23 6.49
CA LEU A 245 18.98 -39.38 7.83
C LEU A 245 18.60 -40.73 8.44
N SER A 246 17.36 -41.17 8.24
CA SER A 246 16.89 -42.48 8.69
C SER A 246 17.64 -43.64 8.02
N GLU A 247 17.91 -43.53 6.71
CA GLU A 247 18.74 -44.50 5.98
C GLU A 247 20.17 -44.58 6.55
N VAL A 248 20.79 -43.43 6.82
CA VAL A 248 22.15 -43.37 7.39
C VAL A 248 22.19 -44.01 8.78
N GLU A 249 21.19 -43.77 9.62
CA GLU A 249 21.09 -44.37 10.94
C GLU A 249 20.88 -45.89 10.86
N ALA A 250 20.02 -46.37 9.96
CA ALA A 250 19.83 -47.78 9.69
C ALA A 250 21.11 -48.47 9.20
N HIS A 251 21.87 -47.81 8.31
CA HIS A 251 23.17 -48.31 7.83
C HIS A 251 24.21 -48.38 8.95
N LYS A 252 24.28 -47.37 9.82
CA LYS A 252 25.17 -47.36 10.99
C LYS A 252 24.87 -48.55 11.91
N LEU A 253 23.60 -48.81 12.21
CA LEU A 253 23.19 -49.93 13.04
C LEU A 253 23.52 -51.29 12.40
N LYS A 254 23.28 -51.42 11.09
CA LYS A 254 23.64 -52.62 10.34
C LYS A 254 25.15 -52.87 10.34
N PHE A 255 25.95 -51.82 10.16
CA PHE A 255 27.41 -51.90 10.21
C PHE A 255 27.91 -52.35 11.58
N LEU A 256 27.42 -51.76 12.67
CA LEU A 256 27.79 -52.18 14.03
C LEU A 256 27.44 -53.64 14.31
N ARG A 257 26.25 -54.10 13.89
CA ARG A 257 25.85 -55.50 14.03
C ARG A 257 26.74 -56.45 13.22
N HIS A 258 27.14 -56.05 12.02
CA HIS A 258 28.05 -56.85 11.19
C HIS A 258 29.44 -56.95 11.82
N ILE A 259 30.03 -55.82 12.23
CA ILE A 259 31.34 -55.81 12.91
C ILE A 259 31.31 -56.64 14.21
N SER A 260 30.23 -56.59 14.99
CA SER A 260 30.06 -57.47 16.15
C SER A 260 30.25 -58.93 15.82
N HIS A 261 29.59 -59.39 14.76
CA HIS A 261 29.60 -60.79 14.39
C HIS A 261 30.99 -61.22 13.93
N GLU A 262 31.64 -60.38 13.12
CA GLU A 262 33.00 -60.62 12.60
C GLU A 262 34.07 -60.57 13.69
N LEU A 263 33.88 -59.80 14.77
CA LEU A 263 34.80 -59.74 15.91
C LEU A 263 34.57 -60.86 16.93
N LYS A 264 33.34 -61.35 17.09
CA LYS A 264 33.01 -62.40 18.06
C LYS A 264 33.72 -63.73 17.72
N THR A 265 33.71 -64.12 16.45
CA THR A 265 34.33 -65.37 15.98
C THR A 265 35.84 -65.47 16.28
N PRO A 266 36.70 -64.53 15.86
CA PRO A 266 38.14 -64.61 16.16
C PRO A 266 38.42 -64.49 17.66
N LEU A 267 37.60 -63.75 18.40
CA LEU A 267 37.77 -63.62 19.85
C LEU A 267 37.42 -64.92 20.59
N THR A 268 36.36 -65.61 20.17
CA THR A 268 36.04 -66.96 20.65
C THR A 268 37.20 -67.92 20.37
N ASN A 269 37.80 -67.88 19.17
CA ASN A 269 38.96 -68.72 18.86
C ASN A 269 40.19 -68.39 19.73
N ILE A 270 40.47 -67.10 19.98
CA ILE A 270 41.58 -66.69 20.87
C ILE A 270 41.33 -67.17 22.30
N ARG A 271 40.08 -67.06 22.78
CA ARG A 271 39.68 -67.54 24.11
C ARG A 271 39.82 -69.05 24.23
N GLU A 272 39.28 -69.81 23.29
CA GLU A 272 39.39 -71.28 23.29
C GLU A 272 40.87 -71.70 23.23
N GLY A 273 41.67 -71.05 22.38
CA GLY A 273 43.11 -71.29 22.31
C GLY A 273 43.84 -70.98 23.63
N SER A 274 43.50 -69.90 24.32
CA SER A 274 44.11 -69.54 25.59
C SER A 274 43.65 -70.43 26.75
N GLU A 275 42.40 -70.88 26.73
CA GLU A 275 41.84 -71.85 27.68
C GLU A 275 42.54 -73.21 27.51
N LEU A 276 42.67 -73.72 26.28
CA LEU A 276 43.39 -74.97 26.00
C LEU A 276 44.86 -74.95 26.45
N LEU A 277 45.53 -73.79 26.34
CA LEU A 277 46.88 -73.59 26.86
C LEU A 277 46.89 -73.59 28.39
N THR A 278 45.96 -72.87 29.03
CA THR A 278 45.87 -72.75 30.49
C THR A 278 45.51 -74.07 31.16
N GLU A 279 44.69 -74.91 30.53
CA GLU A 279 44.33 -76.26 31.00
C GLU A 279 45.42 -77.32 30.75
N GLU A 280 46.56 -76.93 30.17
CA GLU A 280 47.70 -77.82 29.82
C GLU A 280 47.32 -79.00 28.89
N LEU A 281 46.18 -78.92 28.18
CA LEU A 281 45.66 -80.01 27.33
C LEU A 281 46.55 -80.31 26.11
N ILE A 282 47.39 -79.35 25.71
CA ILE A 282 48.27 -79.43 24.54
C ILE A 282 49.75 -79.63 24.96
N GLY A 283 50.06 -79.57 26.26
CA GLY A 283 51.40 -79.75 26.82
C GLY A 283 51.62 -79.01 28.14
N LYS A 284 52.62 -79.44 28.93
CA LYS A 284 52.97 -78.79 30.21
C LYS A 284 53.63 -77.43 29.97
N LEU A 285 53.10 -76.39 30.63
CA LEU A 285 53.66 -75.05 30.59
C LEU A 285 54.67 -74.85 31.72
N ASN A 286 55.73 -74.08 31.48
CA ASN A 286 56.58 -73.56 32.56
C ASN A 286 55.91 -72.38 33.27
N ASP A 287 56.42 -71.97 34.43
CA ASP A 287 55.77 -70.95 35.28
C ASP A 287 55.58 -69.60 34.55
N ASN A 288 56.57 -69.17 33.76
CA ASN A 288 56.46 -67.93 32.95
C ASN A 288 55.41 -68.04 31.84
N GLN A 289 55.26 -69.22 31.22
CA GLN A 289 54.26 -69.47 30.19
C GLN A 289 52.83 -69.51 30.75
N LYS A 290 52.65 -69.99 31.99
CA LYS A 290 51.36 -69.97 32.69
C LYS A 290 50.88 -68.56 32.96
N GLU A 291 51.77 -67.69 33.42
CA GLU A 291 51.46 -66.27 33.65
C GLU A 291 51.01 -65.59 32.33
N ILE A 292 51.72 -65.82 31.23
CA ILE A 292 51.35 -65.28 29.91
C ILE A 292 50.00 -65.82 29.42
N ALA A 293 49.73 -67.12 29.59
CA ALA A 293 48.45 -67.72 29.17
C ALA A 293 47.25 -67.16 29.98
N ALA A 294 47.44 -66.92 31.28
CA ALA A 294 46.45 -66.28 32.12
C ALA A 294 46.16 -64.83 31.67
N ILE A 295 47.22 -64.06 31.35
CA ILE A 295 47.08 -62.68 30.83
C ILE A 295 46.34 -62.67 29.48
N LEU A 296 46.63 -63.60 28.58
CA LEU A 296 45.94 -63.71 27.28
C LEU A 296 44.44 -64.01 27.45
N THR A 297 44.11 -64.89 28.39
CA THR A 297 42.72 -65.24 28.69
C THR A 297 41.96 -64.05 29.28
N ASP A 298 42.55 -63.33 30.24
CA ASP A 298 41.94 -62.16 30.86
C ASP A 298 41.74 -61.01 29.85
N ASN A 299 42.75 -60.73 29.01
CA ASN A 299 42.65 -59.73 27.95
C ASN A 299 41.57 -60.09 26.91
N SER A 300 41.43 -61.37 26.56
CA SER A 300 40.39 -61.86 25.64
C SER A 300 38.99 -61.62 26.21
N LEU A 301 38.78 -61.93 27.50
CA LEU A 301 37.53 -61.66 28.21
C LEU A 301 37.22 -60.16 28.31
N GLN A 302 38.23 -59.33 28.59
CA GLN A 302 38.07 -57.88 28.66
C GLN A 302 37.64 -57.29 27.30
N LEU A 303 38.30 -57.71 26.21
CA LEU A 303 37.91 -57.28 24.86
C LEU A 303 36.48 -57.71 24.50
N GLN A 304 36.07 -58.92 24.92
CA GLN A 304 34.72 -59.40 24.68
C GLN A 304 33.69 -58.50 25.34
N ARG A 305 33.89 -58.17 26.63
CA ARG A 305 33.02 -57.27 27.39
C ARG A 305 32.94 -55.89 26.76
N LEU A 306 34.08 -55.31 26.37
CA LEU A 306 34.13 -53.98 25.72
C LEU A 306 33.34 -53.95 24.40
N ILE A 307 33.45 -55.01 23.59
CA ILE A 307 32.70 -55.13 22.33
C ILE A 307 31.20 -55.27 22.62
N GLU A 308 30.82 -56.13 23.56
CA GLU A 308 29.42 -56.31 23.97
C GLU A 308 28.81 -55.00 24.50
N ASP A 309 29.53 -54.26 25.33
CA ASP A 309 29.09 -52.97 25.88
C ASP A 309 28.91 -51.90 24.80
N LEU A 310 29.86 -51.80 23.86
CA LEU A 310 29.76 -50.88 22.72
C LEU A 310 28.52 -51.15 21.86
N LEU A 311 28.19 -52.43 21.67
CA LEU A 311 27.05 -52.86 20.88
C LEU A 311 25.72 -52.66 21.61
N ARG A 312 25.68 -52.92 22.92
CA ARG A 312 24.52 -52.60 23.76
C ARG A 312 24.22 -51.11 23.74
N PHE A 313 25.25 -50.27 23.80
CA PHE A 313 25.11 -48.81 23.68
C PHE A 313 24.58 -48.39 22.31
N GLY A 314 25.10 -48.96 21.22
CA GLY A 314 24.65 -48.68 19.86
C GLY A 314 23.22 -49.16 19.58
N GLY A 315 22.86 -50.34 20.08
CA GLY A 315 21.53 -50.94 19.91
C GLY A 315 20.44 -50.23 20.71
N ALA A 316 20.74 -49.81 21.94
CA ALA A 316 19.78 -49.10 22.80
C ALA A 316 19.34 -47.75 22.22
N LYS A 317 20.17 -47.09 21.41
CA LYS A 317 19.81 -45.84 20.72
C LYS A 317 18.96 -46.04 19.46
N GLY A 318 19.19 -47.12 18.72
CA GLY A 318 18.50 -47.40 17.45
C GLY A 318 17.19 -48.16 17.58
N GLN A 319 16.95 -48.77 18.74
CA GLN A 319 15.80 -49.63 19.01
C GLN A 319 15.25 -49.27 20.40
N ALA A 320 14.84 -48.02 20.58
CA ALA A 320 13.88 -47.68 21.63
C ALA A 320 12.53 -48.31 21.22
N ASP A 321 12.42 -49.63 21.37
CA ASP A 321 11.11 -50.27 21.41
C ASP A 321 10.33 -49.52 22.49
N PRO A 322 9.13 -48.98 22.21
CA PRO A 322 8.40 -48.19 23.18
C PRO A 322 8.26 -49.03 24.42
N LEU A 323 8.93 -48.61 25.50
CA LEU A 323 8.81 -49.23 26.81
C LEU A 323 7.31 -49.39 27.05
N LYS A 324 6.83 -50.62 27.20
CA LYS A 324 5.44 -50.92 27.54
C LYS A 324 5.37 -50.94 29.07
N PRO A 325 5.06 -49.81 29.73
CA PRO A 325 4.87 -49.83 31.17
C PRO A 325 3.70 -50.75 31.47
N SER A 326 3.96 -51.81 32.22
CA SER A 326 2.94 -52.61 32.88
C SER A 326 2.99 -52.31 34.37
N LEU A 327 1.83 -52.22 35.03
CA LEU A 327 1.79 -52.24 36.48
C LEU A 327 2.17 -53.65 36.95
N PHE A 328 3.17 -53.73 37.81
CA PHE A 328 3.58 -54.96 38.51
C PHE A 328 3.83 -54.62 39.98
N CYS A 329 3.67 -55.61 40.87
CA CYS A 329 4.00 -55.45 42.27
C CYS A 329 5.53 -55.49 42.43
N LEU A 330 6.09 -54.52 43.14
CA LEU A 330 7.55 -54.43 43.34
C LEU A 330 8.08 -55.64 44.13
N ASP A 331 7.28 -56.15 45.06
CA ASP A 331 7.58 -57.31 45.90
C ASP A 331 7.73 -58.62 45.10
N ASP A 332 7.21 -58.68 43.87
CA ASP A 332 7.35 -59.85 42.98
C ASP A 332 8.66 -59.85 42.17
N VAL A 333 9.42 -58.74 42.18
CA VAL A 333 10.59 -58.50 41.31
C VAL A 333 11.88 -58.37 42.10
N VAL A 334 11.80 -58.00 43.37
CA VAL A 334 12.96 -57.81 44.24
C VAL A 334 12.91 -58.90 45.32
N GLU A 335 13.85 -59.83 45.27
CA GLU A 335 14.06 -60.85 46.31
C GLU A 335 14.76 -60.26 47.55
#